data_AF-A0A7W7LIU1-F1
#
_entry.id   AF-A0A7W7LIU1-F1
#
_cell.length_a   1.000
_cell.length_b   1.000
_cell.length_c   1.000
_cell.angle_alpha   90.00
_cell.angle_beta   90.00
_cell.angle_gamma   90.00
#
_symmetry.space_group_name_H-M   'P 1'
#
loop_
_entity.id
_entity.type
_entity.pdbx_description
1 polymer ?
#
loop_
_entity_poly.entity_id
_entity_poly.type
_entity_poly.pdbx_seq_one_letter_code
_entity_poly.pdbx_strand_id
1 'polypeptide(L)'
;MNAELYAVLEPVHFLLEQVNDFVARKVAREVGCQLREGTSPERLQYRLTARLAKVMLSDIRDPGRWLLGVALPRWGCGLQDCEAGVIWRTGAACEICAEVVQDKTAARQREQRIAQGLCPEHGTRPGPSGRCGACELDDAMARPAPAVVVQQGVPDGPPRGSCGDCGVRILLTGRALEDGLCKLCREEAAALAADQGPADSGVTEAPVCSGRDGNVPCGREPLPSRSVCARHRVQELAGAVA
;
A
#
# COMPACT_ATOMS: atom_id res chain seq x y z
N MET A 1 -13.03 -45.45 -12.18
CA MET A 1 -12.30 -44.27 -11.67
C MET A 1 -11.83 -43.51 -12.90
N ASN A 2 -12.18 -42.23 -13.07
CA ASN A 2 -11.85 -41.46 -14.28
C ASN A 2 -10.31 -41.33 -14.38
N ALA A 3 -9.73 -41.55 -15.57
CA ALA A 3 -8.28 -41.52 -15.78
C ALA A 3 -7.67 -40.16 -15.36
N GLU A 4 -8.39 -39.06 -15.60
CA GLU A 4 -7.98 -37.72 -15.16
C GLU A 4 -7.89 -37.58 -13.64
N LEU A 5 -8.84 -38.16 -12.90
CA LEU A 5 -8.85 -38.11 -11.44
C LEU A 5 -7.65 -38.86 -10.88
N TYR A 6 -7.33 -40.01 -11.47
CA TYR A 6 -6.15 -40.79 -11.10
C TYR A 6 -4.85 -40.03 -11.40
N ALA A 7 -4.77 -39.36 -12.55
CA ALA A 7 -3.61 -38.52 -12.90
C ALA A 7 -3.42 -37.35 -11.94
N VAL A 8 -4.50 -36.66 -11.53
CA VAL A 8 -4.43 -35.56 -10.55
C VAL A 8 -3.90 -36.04 -9.20
N LEU A 9 -4.33 -37.22 -8.75
CA LEU A 9 -3.99 -37.75 -7.43
C LEU A 9 -2.65 -38.49 -7.39
N GLU A 10 -2.00 -38.70 -8.53
CA GLU A 10 -0.74 -39.43 -8.66
C GLU A 10 0.33 -39.01 -7.63
N PRO A 11 0.59 -37.70 -7.38
CA PRO A 11 1.62 -37.27 -6.43
C PRO A 11 1.34 -37.67 -4.99
N VAL A 12 0.10 -38.07 -4.66
CA VAL A 12 -0.36 -38.37 -3.30
C VAL A 12 -0.97 -39.76 -3.17
N HIS A 13 -0.78 -40.65 -4.16
CA HIS A 13 -1.30 -42.02 -4.09
C HIS A 13 -0.84 -42.78 -2.84
N PHE A 14 0.43 -42.64 -2.46
CA PHE A 14 0.95 -43.28 -1.25
C PHE A 14 0.30 -42.77 0.05
N LEU A 15 -0.25 -41.54 0.06
CA LEU A 15 -1.05 -41.03 1.19
C LEU A 15 -2.47 -41.59 1.15
N LEU A 16 -3.02 -41.83 -0.05
CA LEU A 16 -4.33 -42.42 -0.21
C LEU A 16 -4.36 -43.90 0.20
N GLU A 17 -3.26 -44.62 0.02
CA GLU A 17 -3.10 -45.99 0.52
C GLU A 17 -3.16 -46.09 2.05
N GLN A 18 -2.91 -44.99 2.76
CA GLN A 18 -2.92 -44.93 4.22
C GLN A 18 -4.28 -44.51 4.81
N VAL A 19 -5.26 -44.16 3.98
CA VAL A 19 -6.61 -43.77 4.45
C VAL A 19 -7.64 -44.84 4.15
N ASN A 20 -8.74 -44.84 4.89
CA ASN A 20 -9.84 -45.74 4.61
C ASN A 20 -10.59 -45.34 3.31
N ASP A 21 -11.33 -46.30 2.74
CA ASP A 21 -12.09 -46.12 1.51
C ASP A 21 -13.08 -44.95 1.55
N PHE A 22 -13.66 -44.66 2.71
CA PHE A 22 -14.60 -43.55 2.85
C PHE A 22 -13.89 -42.21 2.62
N VAL A 23 -12.71 -42.02 3.23
CA VAL A 23 -11.90 -40.82 3.04
C VAL A 23 -11.36 -40.74 1.61
N ALA A 24 -10.87 -41.85 1.05
CA ALA A 24 -10.40 -41.89 -0.34
C ALA A 24 -11.52 -41.48 -1.33
N ARG A 25 -12.75 -41.97 -1.12
CA ARG A 25 -13.92 -41.55 -1.91
C ARG A 25 -14.26 -40.08 -1.70
N LYS A 26 -14.08 -39.54 -0.50
CA LYS A 26 -14.32 -38.12 -0.21
C LYS A 26 -13.30 -37.24 -0.93
N VAL A 27 -12.03 -37.63 -0.93
CA VAL A 27 -10.96 -36.96 -1.70
C VAL A 27 -11.27 -36.99 -3.19
N ALA A 28 -11.64 -38.15 -3.75
CA ALA A 28 -12.01 -38.27 -5.15
C ALA A 28 -13.21 -37.38 -5.53
N ARG A 29 -14.23 -37.29 -4.66
CA ARG A 29 -15.38 -36.41 -4.87
C ARG A 29 -14.98 -34.94 -4.89
N GLU A 30 -14.10 -34.54 -3.97
CA GLU A 30 -13.58 -33.16 -3.88
C GLU A 30 -12.82 -32.76 -5.15
N VAL A 31 -11.88 -33.61 -5.60
CA VAL A 31 -11.17 -33.39 -6.88
C VAL A 31 -12.17 -33.30 -8.04
N GLY A 32 -13.13 -34.23 -8.09
CA GLY A 32 -14.17 -34.20 -9.12
C GLY A 32 -15.03 -32.93 -9.09
N CYS A 33 -15.31 -32.35 -7.91
CA CYS A 33 -16.00 -31.06 -7.80
C CYS A 33 -15.17 -29.94 -8.40
N GLN A 34 -13.90 -29.81 -8.01
CA GLN A 34 -13.03 -28.74 -8.50
C GLN A 34 -12.79 -28.80 -10.01
N LEU A 35 -12.71 -30.01 -10.59
CA LEU A 35 -12.65 -30.20 -12.04
C LEU A 35 -13.93 -29.72 -12.73
N ARG A 36 -15.12 -30.05 -12.19
CA ARG A 36 -16.41 -29.56 -12.75
C ARG A 36 -16.58 -28.05 -12.61
N GLU A 37 -15.99 -27.45 -11.59
CA GLU A 37 -15.95 -25.99 -11.38
C GLU A 37 -14.95 -25.28 -12.30
N GLY A 38 -14.22 -26.02 -13.15
CA GLY A 38 -13.34 -25.47 -14.17
C GLY A 38 -11.87 -25.34 -13.75
N THR A 39 -11.45 -25.97 -12.65
CA THR A 39 -10.02 -26.07 -12.32
C THR A 39 -9.37 -27.10 -13.26
N SER A 40 -8.24 -26.75 -13.89
CA SER A 40 -7.55 -27.70 -14.77
C SER A 40 -6.89 -28.84 -13.97
N PRO A 41 -6.80 -30.06 -14.53
CA PRO A 41 -6.14 -31.19 -13.89
C PRO A 41 -4.68 -30.88 -13.50
N GLU A 42 -3.93 -30.25 -14.39
CA GLU A 42 -2.51 -29.90 -14.20
C GLU A 42 -2.35 -28.95 -13.03
N ARG A 43 -3.29 -28.01 -12.87
CA ARG A 43 -3.29 -27.04 -11.79
C ARG A 43 -3.58 -27.70 -10.43
N LEU A 44 -4.47 -28.69 -10.38
CA LEU A 44 -4.69 -29.48 -9.17
C LEU A 44 -3.49 -30.36 -8.83
N GLN A 45 -2.89 -31.02 -9.82
CA GLN A 45 -1.70 -31.83 -9.62
C GLN A 45 -0.55 -30.97 -9.09
N TYR A 46 -0.30 -29.80 -9.72
CA TYR A 46 0.70 -28.84 -9.24
C TYR A 46 0.44 -28.41 -7.79
N ARG A 47 -0.81 -28.09 -7.44
CA ARG A 47 -1.17 -27.71 -6.07
C ARG A 47 -0.81 -28.81 -5.06
N LEU A 48 -1.12 -30.07 -5.38
CA LEU A 48 -0.80 -31.21 -4.53
C LEU A 48 0.72 -31.38 -4.39
N THR A 49 1.44 -31.39 -5.51
CA THR A 49 2.90 -31.52 -5.55
C THR A 49 3.59 -30.40 -4.78
N ALA A 50 3.22 -29.14 -5.03
CA ALA A 50 3.83 -27.97 -4.40
C ALA A 50 3.60 -27.93 -2.88
N ARG A 51 2.48 -28.47 -2.39
CA ARG A 51 2.20 -28.54 -0.96
C ARG A 51 2.88 -29.72 -0.30
N LEU A 52 2.93 -30.86 -0.98
CA LEU A 52 3.66 -32.02 -0.50
C LEU A 52 5.15 -31.68 -0.36
N ALA A 53 5.74 -30.94 -1.31
CA ALA A 53 7.12 -30.50 -1.25
C ALA A 53 7.45 -29.55 -0.08
N LYS A 54 6.44 -28.90 0.52
CA LYS A 54 6.61 -27.95 1.63
C LYS A 54 6.44 -28.58 3.01
N VAL A 55 6.12 -29.87 3.10
CA VAL A 55 5.89 -30.57 4.37
C VAL A 55 6.76 -31.81 4.45
N MET A 56 7.31 -32.10 5.62
CA MET A 56 7.96 -33.39 5.85
C MET A 56 6.88 -34.47 5.98
N LEU A 57 7.05 -35.61 5.30
CA LEU A 57 6.04 -36.68 5.33
C LEU A 57 5.75 -37.17 6.76
N SER A 58 6.74 -37.16 7.64
CA SER A 58 6.59 -37.50 9.07
C SER A 58 5.66 -36.56 9.85
N ASP A 59 5.47 -35.33 9.37
CA ASP A 59 4.59 -34.35 10.01
C ASP A 59 3.11 -34.56 9.64
N ILE A 60 2.84 -35.38 8.61
CA ILE A 60 1.49 -35.73 8.16
C ILE A 60 0.95 -36.87 9.03
N ARG A 61 0.42 -36.53 10.20
CA ARG A 61 -0.17 -37.51 11.14
C ARG A 61 -1.49 -38.11 10.68
N ASP A 62 -2.27 -37.35 9.92
CA ASP A 62 -3.57 -37.75 9.38
C ASP A 62 -3.62 -37.37 7.90
N PRO A 63 -3.32 -38.32 6.99
CA PRO A 63 -3.28 -38.06 5.56
C PRO A 63 -4.63 -37.59 5.00
N GLY A 64 -5.74 -38.10 5.53
CA GLY A 64 -7.08 -37.72 5.10
C GLY A 64 -7.41 -36.27 5.42
N ARG A 65 -7.13 -35.86 6.66
CA ARG A 65 -7.30 -34.48 7.11
C ARG A 65 -6.34 -33.53 6.41
N TRP A 66 -5.12 -33.96 6.14
CA TRP A 66 -4.16 -33.15 5.37
C TRP A 66 -4.63 -32.97 3.92
N LEU A 67 -5.05 -34.03 3.23
CA LEU A 67 -5.54 -33.93 1.85
C LEU A 67 -6.76 -33.01 1.73
N LEU A 68 -7.80 -33.27 2.53
CA LEU A 68 -9.06 -32.53 2.45
C LEU A 68 -9.01 -31.13 3.09
N GLY A 69 -8.15 -30.95 4.10
CA GLY A 69 -8.08 -29.71 4.86
C GLY A 69 -6.94 -28.79 4.46
N VAL A 70 -5.86 -29.33 3.90
CA VAL A 70 -4.63 -28.57 3.62
C VAL A 70 -4.22 -28.67 2.16
N ALA A 71 -4.27 -29.83 1.51
CA ALA A 71 -3.66 -30.05 0.19
C ALA A 71 -4.57 -29.71 -0.99
N LEU A 72 -5.86 -30.03 -0.91
CA LEU A 72 -6.84 -29.75 -1.96
C LEU A 72 -7.46 -28.35 -1.91
N PRO A 73 -7.81 -27.78 -0.73
CA PRO A 73 -8.48 -26.48 -0.68
C PRO A 73 -7.66 -25.38 -1.34
N ARG A 74 -8.30 -24.42 -2.01
CA ARG A 74 -7.55 -23.29 -2.57
C ARG A 74 -7.13 -22.32 -1.46
N TRP A 75 -5.84 -21.99 -1.39
CA TRP A 75 -5.29 -20.99 -0.47
C TRP A 75 -4.69 -19.81 -1.24
N GLY A 76 -4.62 -18.65 -0.59
CA GLY A 76 -3.95 -17.46 -1.10
C GLY A 76 -4.80 -16.21 -0.95
N CYS A 77 -4.49 -15.21 -1.78
CA CYS A 77 -5.13 -13.89 -1.77
C CYS A 77 -6.46 -13.82 -2.54
N GLY A 78 -6.96 -14.94 -3.08
CA GLY A 78 -8.20 -14.97 -3.86
C GLY A 78 -8.04 -14.68 -5.36
N LEU A 79 -6.97 -14.02 -5.81
CA LEU A 79 -6.68 -13.76 -7.23
C LEU A 79 -6.76 -15.04 -8.07
N GLN A 80 -7.53 -15.08 -9.15
CA GLN A 80 -7.84 -16.32 -9.88
C GLN A 80 -6.63 -17.14 -10.33
N ASP A 81 -5.49 -16.49 -10.62
CA ASP A 81 -4.26 -17.17 -11.04
C ASP A 81 -3.32 -17.50 -9.87
N CYS A 82 -3.63 -17.10 -8.64
CA CYS A 82 -2.80 -17.37 -7.47
C CYS A 82 -3.05 -18.78 -6.90
N GLU A 83 -1.97 -19.53 -6.70
CA GLU A 83 -1.88 -20.81 -6.00
C GLU A 83 -0.96 -20.67 -4.79
N ALA A 84 -1.54 -20.38 -3.63
CA ALA A 84 -0.83 -20.31 -2.34
C ALA A 84 0.46 -19.46 -2.37
N GLY A 85 0.39 -18.30 -3.03
CA GLY A 85 1.49 -17.34 -3.11
C GLY A 85 2.33 -17.42 -4.38
N VAL A 86 1.96 -18.25 -5.35
CA VAL A 86 2.60 -18.32 -6.67
C VAL A 86 1.56 -18.07 -7.76
N ILE A 87 1.91 -17.27 -8.77
CA ILE A 87 1.07 -17.04 -9.95
C ILE A 87 1.22 -18.24 -10.89
N TRP A 88 0.11 -18.90 -11.18
CA TRP A 88 0.07 -20.18 -11.91
C TRP A 88 0.68 -20.08 -13.31
N ARG A 89 0.31 -19.06 -14.10
CA ARG A 89 0.77 -18.93 -15.49
C ARG A 89 2.27 -18.63 -15.62
N THR A 90 2.84 -17.94 -14.63
CA THR A 90 4.21 -17.41 -14.72
C THR A 90 5.19 -18.08 -13.76
N GLY A 91 4.69 -18.76 -12.72
CA GLY A 91 5.51 -19.25 -11.61
C GLY A 91 6.06 -18.15 -10.70
N ALA A 92 5.72 -16.88 -10.94
CA ALA A 92 6.22 -15.76 -10.14
C ALA A 92 5.60 -15.74 -8.74
N ALA A 93 6.30 -15.13 -7.78
CA ALA A 93 5.71 -14.87 -6.46
C ALA A 93 4.50 -13.93 -6.60
N CYS A 94 3.41 -14.25 -5.91
CA CYS A 94 2.23 -13.40 -5.86
C CYS A 94 2.49 -12.23 -4.91
N GLU A 95 2.57 -11.02 -5.45
CA GLU A 95 2.84 -9.78 -4.70
C GLU A 95 1.86 -9.58 -3.53
N ILE A 96 0.56 -9.80 -3.77
CA ILE A 96 -0.46 -9.67 -2.72
C ILE A 96 -0.21 -10.65 -1.57
N CYS A 97 0.15 -11.91 -1.89
CA CYS A 97 0.48 -12.88 -0.84
C CYS A 97 1.78 -12.51 -0.11
N ALA A 98 2.77 -11.95 -0.83
CA ALA A 98 4.01 -11.49 -0.22
C ALA A 98 3.76 -10.34 0.76
N GLU A 99 2.96 -9.34 0.38
CA GLU A 99 2.55 -8.23 1.25
C GLU A 99 1.84 -8.74 2.51
N VAL A 100 0.85 -9.62 2.34
CA VAL A 100 0.10 -10.20 3.49
C VAL A 100 1.02 -10.96 4.45
N VAL A 101 2.02 -11.68 3.93
CA VAL A 101 3.01 -12.39 4.76
C VAL A 101 3.92 -11.39 5.47
N GLN A 102 4.36 -10.33 4.80
CA GLN A 102 5.17 -9.26 5.40
C GLN A 102 4.41 -8.56 6.53
N ASP A 103 3.14 -8.19 6.31
CA ASP A 103 2.29 -7.56 7.32
C ASP A 103 2.10 -8.46 8.55
N LYS A 104 1.79 -9.75 8.34
CA LYS A 104 1.67 -10.73 9.44
C LYS A 104 2.97 -10.88 10.21
N THR A 105 4.10 -10.82 9.52
CA THR A 105 5.42 -10.93 10.15
C THR A 105 5.74 -9.67 10.95
N ALA A 106 5.46 -8.49 10.41
CA ALA A 106 5.61 -7.21 11.09
C ALA A 106 4.70 -7.11 12.33
N ALA A 107 3.45 -7.57 12.23
CA ALA A 107 2.51 -7.63 13.36
C ALA A 107 3.03 -8.55 14.48
N ARG A 108 3.51 -9.76 14.14
CA ARG A 108 4.11 -10.68 15.13
C ARG A 108 5.35 -10.07 15.79
N GLN A 109 6.22 -9.42 15.01
CA GLN A 109 7.41 -8.74 15.54
C GLN A 109 7.01 -7.60 16.49
N ARG A 110 5.97 -6.83 16.15
CA ARG A 110 5.43 -5.78 17.01
C ARG A 110 4.92 -6.34 18.33
N GLU A 111 4.11 -7.41 18.28
CA GLU A 111 3.60 -8.09 19.48
C GLU A 111 4.74 -8.62 20.37
N GLN A 112 5.77 -9.21 19.75
CA GLN A 112 6.96 -9.68 20.47
C GLN A 112 7.72 -8.53 21.14
N ARG A 113 7.87 -7.38 20.47
CA ARG A 113 8.50 -6.19 21.07
C ARG A 113 7.72 -5.68 22.26
N ILE A 114 6.39 -5.60 22.16
CA ILE A 114 5.51 -5.18 23.26
C ILE A 114 5.67 -6.12 24.45
N ALA A 115 5.64 -7.44 24.21
CA ALA A 115 5.83 -8.45 25.26
C ALA A 115 7.21 -8.35 25.94
N GLN A 116 8.23 -7.85 25.23
CA GLN A 116 9.58 -7.62 25.77
C GLN A 116 9.75 -6.24 26.42
N GLY A 117 8.69 -5.41 26.47
CA GLY A 117 8.76 -4.03 26.98
C GLY A 117 9.57 -3.10 26.07
N LEU A 118 9.72 -3.45 24.80
CA LEU A 118 10.37 -2.63 23.78
C LEU A 118 9.34 -1.78 23.04
N CYS A 119 9.80 -0.70 22.42
CA CYS A 119 8.99 0.08 21.52
C CYS A 119 8.46 -0.79 20.37
N PRO A 120 7.16 -0.76 20.05
CA PRO A 120 6.58 -1.52 18.95
C PRO A 120 7.13 -1.14 17.57
N GLU A 121 7.42 0.14 17.35
CA GLU A 121 7.91 0.67 16.06
C GLU A 121 9.41 0.40 15.88
N HIS A 122 10.23 0.84 16.84
CA HIS A 122 11.69 0.87 16.69
C HIS A 122 12.43 -0.26 17.41
N GLY A 123 11.76 -1.03 18.26
CA GLY A 123 12.40 -2.12 19.02
C GLY A 123 13.39 -1.67 20.10
N THR A 124 13.46 -0.37 20.40
CA THR A 124 14.31 0.19 21.47
C THR A 124 13.58 0.25 22.80
N ARG A 125 14.31 0.15 23.92
CA ARG A 125 13.72 0.31 25.25
C ARG A 125 13.21 1.75 25.45
N PRO A 126 11.95 1.94 25.88
CA PRO A 126 11.45 3.28 26.22
C PRO A 126 12.25 3.91 27.36
N GLY A 127 12.41 5.22 27.31
CA GLY A 127 13.02 6.01 28.39
C GLY A 127 12.04 6.25 29.55
N PRO A 128 12.44 7.06 30.55
CA PRO A 128 11.60 7.41 31.69
C PRO A 128 10.27 8.09 31.31
N SER A 129 10.23 8.76 30.16
CA SER A 129 9.01 9.38 29.59
C SER A 129 7.97 8.36 29.11
N GLY A 130 8.29 7.06 29.12
CA GLY A 130 7.46 6.01 28.53
C GLY A 130 7.49 5.99 27.00
N ARG A 131 8.26 6.88 26.36
CA ARG A 131 8.48 6.93 24.92
C ARG A 131 9.89 6.52 24.56
N CYS A 132 10.04 6.04 23.34
CA CYS A 132 11.36 5.73 22.80
C CYS A 132 11.95 6.97 22.13
N GLY A 133 13.27 7.17 22.21
CA GLY A 133 13.90 8.37 21.64
C GLY A 133 13.68 8.51 20.12
N ALA A 134 13.60 7.40 19.38
CA ALA A 134 13.28 7.43 17.95
C ALA A 134 11.83 7.86 17.68
N CYS A 135 10.89 7.46 18.54
CA CYS A 135 9.49 7.87 18.49
C CYS A 135 9.36 9.38 18.70
N GLU A 136 10.11 9.92 19.66
CA GLU A 136 10.13 11.35 19.96
C GLU A 136 10.70 12.16 18.79
N LEU A 137 11.72 11.63 18.10
CA LEU A 137 12.27 12.24 16.89
C LEU A 137 11.29 12.19 15.73
N ASP A 138 10.64 11.05 15.48
CA ASP A 138 9.63 10.89 14.43
C ASP A 138 8.45 11.85 14.65
N ASP A 139 7.98 11.99 15.90
CA ASP A 139 6.94 12.93 16.28
C ASP A 139 7.35 14.39 16.01
N ALA A 140 8.60 14.74 16.34
CA ALA A 140 9.14 16.08 16.09
C ALA A 140 9.32 16.38 14.59
N MET A 141 9.67 15.38 13.78
CA MET A 141 9.76 15.51 12.33
C MET A 141 8.38 15.63 11.67
N ALA A 142 7.39 14.87 12.16
CA ALA A 142 6.02 14.92 11.65
C ALA A 142 5.29 16.21 12.02
N ARG A 143 5.69 16.86 13.13
CA ARG A 143 5.19 18.15 13.58
C ARG A 143 6.33 19.15 13.72
N PRO A 144 6.82 19.72 12.60
CA PRO A 144 7.75 20.83 12.71
C PRO A 144 7.12 21.90 13.59
N ALA A 145 7.85 22.33 14.63
CA ALA A 145 7.38 23.39 15.51
C ALA A 145 6.92 24.57 14.66
N PRO A 146 5.79 25.24 15.00
CA PRO A 146 5.45 26.48 14.32
C PRO A 146 6.68 27.37 14.40
N ALA A 147 7.15 27.83 13.24
CA ALA A 147 8.26 28.77 13.17
C ALA A 147 7.98 29.84 14.21
N VAL A 148 8.82 29.92 15.24
CA VAL A 148 8.72 30.95 16.26
C VAL A 148 8.67 32.25 15.47
N VAL A 149 7.51 32.88 15.42
CA VAL A 149 7.38 34.23 14.89
C VAL A 149 8.18 35.07 15.87
N VAL A 150 9.46 35.23 15.57
CA VAL A 150 10.29 36.23 16.20
C VAL A 150 9.55 37.53 15.93
N GLN A 151 8.88 38.07 16.96
CA GLN A 151 8.33 39.41 16.90
C GLN A 151 9.52 40.34 16.68
N GLN A 152 9.80 40.65 15.41
CA GLN A 152 10.83 41.60 15.04
C GLN A 152 10.37 42.95 15.57
N GLY A 153 11.04 43.41 16.63
CA GLY A 153 10.92 44.78 17.11
C GLY A 153 11.10 45.74 15.95
N VAL A 154 10.24 46.76 15.91
CA VAL A 154 10.22 47.82 14.90
C VAL A 154 11.60 48.48 14.83
N PRO A 155 12.35 48.35 13.72
CA PRO A 155 13.55 49.14 13.51
C PRO A 155 13.12 50.53 13.02
N ASP A 156 13.51 51.56 13.77
CA ASP A 156 13.33 52.96 13.41
C ASP A 156 14.13 53.24 12.12
N GLY A 157 13.41 53.25 11.00
CA GLY A 157 13.97 53.39 9.66
C GLY A 157 12.87 53.81 8.69
N PRO A 158 13.22 54.43 7.55
CA PRO A 158 12.23 54.92 6.58
C PRO A 158 11.25 53.80 6.22
N PRO A 159 9.95 54.12 6.08
CA PRO A 159 8.90 53.12 6.00
C PRO A 159 9.23 52.10 4.90
N ARG A 160 9.37 50.84 5.32
CA ARG A 160 9.64 49.72 4.42
C ARG A 160 8.30 49.08 4.07
N GLY A 161 8.01 49.02 2.79
CA GLY A 161 6.85 48.33 2.24
C GLY A 161 7.29 47.08 1.50
N SER A 162 6.32 46.27 1.07
CA SER A 162 6.56 45.23 0.07
C SER A 162 6.12 45.75 -1.28
N CYS A 163 6.88 45.43 -2.33
CA CYS A 163 6.44 45.65 -3.71
C CYS A 163 5.08 44.95 -3.90
N GLY A 164 4.09 45.68 -4.41
CA GLY A 164 2.74 45.13 -4.64
C GLY A 164 2.70 43.96 -5.64
N ASP A 165 3.75 43.77 -6.43
CA ASP A 165 3.82 42.74 -7.47
C ASP A 165 4.71 41.56 -7.05
N CYS A 166 6.03 41.77 -6.93
CA CYS A 166 6.96 40.68 -6.57
C CYS A 166 7.12 40.44 -5.06
N GLY A 167 6.47 41.22 -4.19
CA GLY A 167 6.54 41.05 -2.74
C GLY A 167 7.88 41.39 -2.08
N VAL A 168 8.90 41.80 -2.85
CA VAL A 168 10.22 42.15 -2.30
C VAL A 168 10.13 43.36 -1.38
N ARG A 169 10.94 43.39 -0.31
CA ARG A 169 11.02 44.56 0.57
C ARG A 169 11.61 45.75 -0.17
N ILE A 170 10.88 46.86 -0.20
CA ILE A 170 11.28 48.13 -0.81
C ILE A 170 11.34 49.24 0.24
N LEU A 171 12.17 50.24 -0.03
CA LEU A 171 12.14 51.52 0.69
C LEU A 171 11.04 52.37 0.06
N LEU A 172 10.00 52.75 0.81
CA LEU A 172 8.92 53.59 0.31
C LEU A 172 9.40 55.03 0.20
N THR A 173 10.05 55.34 -0.93
CA THR A 173 10.59 56.67 -1.24
C THR A 173 10.34 57.01 -2.71
N GLY A 174 10.14 58.30 -3.02
CA GLY A 174 9.86 58.76 -4.38
C GLY A 174 8.62 58.09 -4.97
N ARG A 175 8.68 57.67 -6.24
CA ARG A 175 7.53 57.05 -6.94
C ARG A 175 7.06 55.72 -6.34
N ALA A 176 7.83 55.08 -5.46
CA ALA A 176 7.38 53.89 -4.73
C ALA A 176 6.35 54.20 -3.64
N LEU A 177 6.23 55.48 -3.22
CA LEU A 177 5.13 55.93 -2.36
C LEU A 177 3.80 56.00 -3.11
N GLU A 178 3.85 56.20 -4.43
CA GLU A 178 2.66 56.43 -5.25
C GLU A 178 2.04 55.11 -5.74
N ASP A 179 2.86 54.17 -6.21
CA ASP A 179 2.38 52.91 -6.80
C ASP A 179 2.76 51.66 -5.98
N GLY A 180 3.59 51.80 -4.95
CA GLY A 180 4.01 50.66 -4.13
C GLY A 180 4.86 49.63 -4.87
N LEU A 181 5.46 49.96 -6.03
CA LEU A 181 6.23 49.02 -6.84
C LEU A 181 7.74 49.23 -6.71
N CYS A 182 8.50 48.13 -6.73
CA CYS A 182 9.95 48.19 -6.85
C CYS A 182 10.36 48.69 -8.23
N LYS A 183 11.60 49.16 -8.36
CA LYS A 183 12.12 49.70 -9.63
C LYS A 183 12.03 48.68 -10.77
N LEU A 184 12.36 47.41 -10.51
CA LEU A 184 12.33 46.33 -11.50
C LEU A 184 10.91 46.02 -11.98
N CYS A 185 9.95 45.78 -11.07
CA CYS A 185 8.55 45.55 -11.45
C CYS A 185 7.94 46.74 -12.20
N ARG A 186 8.39 47.96 -11.92
CA ARG A 186 7.95 49.15 -12.64
C ARG A 186 8.48 49.21 -14.07
N GLU A 187 9.75 48.84 -14.25
CA GLU A 187 10.38 48.74 -15.57
C GLU A 187 9.79 47.59 -16.38
N GLU A 188 9.50 46.46 -15.72
CA GLU A 188 8.79 45.31 -16.30
C GLU A 188 7.35 45.66 -16.68
N ALA A 189 6.58 46.33 -15.82
CA ALA A 189 5.22 46.76 -16.12
C ALA A 189 5.19 47.78 -17.29
N ALA A 190 6.16 48.68 -17.36
CA ALA A 190 6.29 49.62 -18.49
C ALA A 190 6.67 48.90 -19.80
N ALA A 191 7.49 47.85 -19.73
CA ALA A 191 7.82 47.01 -20.87
C ALA A 191 6.64 46.14 -21.33
N LEU A 192 5.88 45.57 -20.38
CA LEU A 192 4.69 44.76 -20.64
C LEU A 192 3.54 45.59 -21.21
N ALA A 193 3.39 46.86 -20.79
CA ALA A 193 2.42 47.78 -21.37
C ALA A 193 2.72 48.16 -22.83
N ALA A 194 3.97 47.96 -23.27
CA ALA A 194 4.39 48.20 -24.65
C ALA A 194 4.17 47.00 -25.59
N ASP A 195 3.85 45.79 -25.08
CA ASP A 195 3.94 44.54 -25.83
C ASP A 195 2.66 43.66 -25.82
N GLN A 196 1.50 44.18 -25.41
CA GLN A 196 0.26 43.39 -25.37
C GLN A 196 -0.41 43.18 -26.75
N GLY A 197 0.01 42.12 -27.45
CA GLY A 197 -0.89 41.24 -28.21
C GLY A 197 -1.27 39.99 -27.38
N PRO A 198 -2.38 39.28 -27.65
CA PRO A 198 -2.95 38.34 -26.70
C PRO A 198 -2.37 36.93 -26.87
N ALA A 199 -2.05 36.25 -25.76
CA ALA A 199 -2.16 34.79 -25.70
C ALA A 199 -2.23 34.24 -24.28
N ASP A 200 -3.30 33.48 -24.11
CA ASP A 200 -3.70 32.53 -23.07
C ASP A 200 -2.61 31.47 -22.78
N SER A 201 -2.59 30.93 -21.56
CA SER A 201 -1.78 29.76 -21.22
C SER A 201 -2.49 28.93 -20.16
N GLY A 202 -3.21 27.91 -20.63
CA GLY A 202 -3.69 26.81 -19.81
C GLY A 202 -2.54 25.89 -19.42
N VAL A 203 -2.38 25.66 -18.11
CA VAL A 203 -1.55 24.58 -17.55
C VAL A 203 -2.50 23.49 -17.07
N THR A 204 -2.39 22.31 -17.66
CA THR A 204 -3.18 21.13 -17.28
C THR A 204 -2.46 20.41 -16.13
N GLU A 205 -3.00 20.49 -14.91
CA GLU A 205 -2.51 19.75 -13.75
C GLU A 205 -2.73 18.24 -13.92
N ALA A 206 -1.74 17.44 -13.49
CA ALA A 206 -1.83 15.99 -13.48
C ALA A 206 -2.88 15.51 -12.45
N PRO A 207 -3.66 14.47 -12.73
CA PRO A 207 -4.75 14.04 -11.86
C PRO A 207 -4.23 13.37 -10.58
N VAL A 208 -4.62 13.91 -9.42
CA VAL A 208 -4.29 13.39 -8.08
C VAL A 208 -5.50 12.65 -7.49
N CYS A 209 -5.25 11.63 -6.66
CA CYS A 209 -6.32 10.91 -5.98
C CYS A 209 -7.17 11.82 -5.08
N SER A 210 -8.50 11.78 -5.23
CA SER A 210 -9.48 12.62 -4.54
C SER A 210 -9.68 12.31 -3.04
N GLY A 211 -9.09 11.22 -2.52
CA GLY A 211 -9.27 10.80 -1.12
C GLY A 211 -10.68 10.26 -0.80
N ARG A 212 -10.90 9.86 0.46
CA ARG A 212 -12.21 9.37 0.94
C ARG A 212 -13.18 10.51 1.33
N ASP A 213 -12.66 11.64 1.82
CA ASP A 213 -13.46 12.79 2.30
C ASP A 213 -12.73 14.16 2.17
N GLY A 214 -11.79 14.31 1.24
CA GLY A 214 -11.10 15.59 0.97
C GLY A 214 -10.16 16.14 2.07
N ASN A 215 -10.20 15.62 3.29
CA ASN A 215 -9.46 16.20 4.44
C ASN A 215 -8.00 15.73 4.61
N VAL A 216 -7.55 14.73 3.84
CA VAL A 216 -6.13 14.32 3.84
C VAL A 216 -5.68 14.16 2.37
N PRO A 217 -4.74 14.99 1.88
CA PRO A 217 -4.30 14.90 0.49
C PRO A 217 -3.59 13.57 0.24
N CYS A 218 -4.10 12.81 -0.74
CA CYS A 218 -3.53 11.54 -1.14
C CYS A 218 -2.58 11.77 -2.32
N GLY A 219 -1.27 11.83 -2.07
CA GLY A 219 -0.26 11.98 -3.12
C GLY A 219 -0.04 10.75 -4.01
N ARG A 220 -1.02 9.84 -4.10
CA ARG A 220 -0.95 8.62 -4.92
C ARG A 220 -1.71 8.82 -6.22
N GLU A 221 -1.22 8.18 -7.27
CA GLU A 221 -1.89 8.20 -8.56
C GLU A 221 -3.28 7.56 -8.48
N PRO A 222 -4.29 8.18 -9.12
CA PRO A 222 -5.62 7.60 -9.25
C PRO A 222 -5.59 6.37 -10.17
N LEU A 223 -6.57 5.49 -10.01
CA LEU A 223 -6.74 4.38 -10.96
C LEU A 223 -7.16 4.92 -12.33
N PRO A 224 -6.78 4.29 -13.46
CA PRO A 224 -7.05 4.80 -14.82
C PRO A 224 -8.51 5.12 -15.13
N SER A 225 -9.46 4.54 -14.39
CA SER A 225 -10.91 4.72 -14.59
C SER A 225 -11.62 5.40 -13.41
N ARG A 226 -10.90 5.90 -12.39
CA ARG A 226 -11.48 6.45 -11.16
C ARG A 226 -10.63 7.57 -10.58
N SER A 227 -11.25 8.53 -9.88
CA SER A 227 -10.52 9.58 -9.17
C SER A 227 -9.83 9.11 -7.87
N VAL A 228 -9.96 7.84 -7.48
CA VAL A 228 -9.41 7.29 -6.23
C VAL A 228 -8.33 6.24 -6.48
N CYS A 229 -7.34 6.18 -5.59
CA CYS A 229 -6.30 5.15 -5.61
C CYS A 229 -6.83 3.82 -5.04
N ALA A 230 -6.12 2.72 -5.30
CA ALA A 230 -6.52 1.38 -4.88
C ALA A 230 -6.82 1.24 -3.37
N ARG A 231 -6.11 1.98 -2.51
CA ARG A 231 -6.31 1.96 -1.05
C ARG A 231 -7.67 2.55 -0.64
N HIS A 232 -8.04 3.70 -1.21
CA HIS A 232 -9.34 4.31 -0.95
C HIS A 232 -10.46 3.46 -1.55
N ARG A 233 -10.21 2.76 -2.66
CA ARG A 233 -11.19 1.83 -3.23
C ARG A 233 -11.52 0.66 -2.29
N VAL A 234 -10.51 0.06 -1.67
CA VAL A 234 -10.73 -1.02 -0.68
C VAL A 234 -11.51 -0.50 0.52
N GLN A 235 -11.25 0.73 0.96
CA GLN A 235 -11.97 1.36 2.06
C GLN A 235 -13.42 1.72 1.72
N GLU A 236 -13.70 2.19 0.49
CA GLU A 236 -15.07 2.37 -0.01
C GLU A 236 -15.84 1.06 -0.02
N LEU A 237 -15.21 -0.01 -0.54
CA LEU A 237 -15.82 -1.34 -0.58
C LEU A 237 -16.06 -1.92 0.81
N ALA A 238 -15.15 -1.67 1.75
CA ALA A 238 -15.31 -2.07 3.15
C ALA A 238 -16.38 -1.23 3.89
N GLY A 239 -16.64 0.01 3.46
CA GLY A 239 -17.66 0.89 4.02
C GLY A 239 -19.05 0.77 3.39
N ALA A 240 -19.16 0.18 2.19
CA ALA A 240 -20.42 -0.05 1.49
C ALA A 240 -21.14 -1.36 1.90
N VAL A 241 -20.60 -2.08 2.89
CA VAL A 241 -21.22 -3.28 3.48
C VAL A 241 -21.82 -2.92 4.84
N ALA A 242 -22.72 -1.93 4.84
CA ALA A 242 -23.60 -1.60 5.96
C ALA A 242 -25.04 -1.53 5.45
#